data_AF-A0AAN4TJ83-F1
#
_entry.id   AF-A0AAN4TJ83-F1
#
_cell.length_a   1.000
_cell.length_b   1.000
_cell.length_c   1.000
_cell.angle_alpha   90.00
_cell.angle_beta   90.00
_cell.angle_gamma   90.00
#
_symmetry.space_group_name_H-M   'P 1'
#
loop_
_entity.id
_entity.type
_entity.pdbx_description
1 polymer ?
#
loop_
_entity_poly.entity_id
_entity_poly.type
_entity_poly.pdbx_seq_one_letter_code
_entity_poly.pdbx_strand_id
1 'polypeptide(L)'
;MSPSRHYSSPDAEPATARTSHRRSARYGELSGPPAQTGLTYYQQSLIGVARWPDPQYNQDHLPHQMEYGRSFFDASRHAGAGIASGQVQAFSQLWALAQRWRSEAAGGDYETFGEESERYPTYNHNPTTPLANQYAYILDRYRNREDGEFSEDVEGVPTHEFPLRDEINGKPITLSTVVVSADPDANRYDSRYSAIRHLEAGEPFYIRHTFSADVPEVLAHVEELYNQALDASVSDSQALSILGEIHWWVANAMPDHRGSAAKTEFSVRAIAMARGMELPPMRHGIVADLEAMTTSREAFVRHYNNFFDR
;
A
#
# COMPACT_ATOMS: atom_id res chain seq x y z
N MET A 1 14.30 21.76 -71.95
CA MET A 1 15.25 22.60 -71.18
C MET A 1 14.48 23.84 -70.75
N SER A 2 14.42 24.06 -69.41
CA SER A 2 13.69 25.02 -68.54
C SER A 2 12.76 26.10 -69.17
N PRO A 3 11.63 26.51 -68.52
CA PRO A 3 11.61 26.85 -67.09
C PRO A 3 10.27 26.75 -66.28
N SER A 4 10.41 27.06 -64.99
CA SER A 4 9.46 27.75 -64.07
C SER A 4 8.34 26.97 -63.36
N ARG A 5 8.42 26.93 -62.02
CA ARG A 5 7.64 27.84 -61.14
C ARG A 5 8.10 27.76 -59.67
N HIS A 6 8.30 28.95 -59.10
CA HIS A 6 8.43 29.23 -57.68
C HIS A 6 7.12 29.00 -56.93
N TYR A 7 7.22 28.60 -55.66
CA TYR A 7 6.32 29.04 -54.59
C TYR A 7 7.14 29.26 -53.31
N SER A 8 6.88 30.39 -52.65
CA SER A 8 7.52 30.83 -51.41
C SER A 8 6.63 30.55 -50.20
N SER A 9 7.26 30.08 -49.10
CA SER A 9 7.04 30.38 -47.66
C SER A 9 5.65 30.17 -47.00
N PRO A 10 5.57 29.71 -45.73
CA PRO A 10 6.01 30.54 -44.60
C PRO A 10 6.72 29.85 -43.42
N ASP A 11 7.43 30.71 -42.69
CA ASP A 11 7.92 30.65 -41.32
C ASP A 11 7.31 29.54 -40.43
N ALA A 12 8.16 28.61 -40.00
CA ALA A 12 7.90 27.81 -38.81
C ALA A 12 8.66 28.47 -37.65
N GLU A 13 7.90 29.12 -36.76
CA GLU A 13 8.38 29.70 -35.52
C GLU A 13 9.20 28.67 -34.71
N PRO A 14 10.34 29.06 -34.11
CA PRO A 14 10.97 28.22 -33.11
C PRO A 14 10.04 28.14 -31.89
N ALA A 15 9.64 26.92 -31.56
CA ALA A 15 8.90 26.60 -30.34
C ALA A 15 9.60 27.25 -29.15
N THR A 16 8.97 28.30 -28.62
CA THR A 16 9.43 28.96 -27.41
C THR A 16 9.34 27.95 -26.29
N ALA A 17 10.51 27.53 -25.80
CA ALA A 17 10.63 26.83 -24.54
C ALA A 17 9.96 27.71 -23.47
N ARG A 18 8.74 27.33 -23.08
CA ARG A 18 8.12 27.84 -21.86
C ARG A 18 8.97 27.33 -20.70
N THR A 19 9.99 28.11 -20.35
CA THR A 19 10.61 28.06 -19.04
C THR A 19 9.51 28.34 -18.03
N SER A 20 8.92 27.28 -17.49
CA SER A 20 8.06 27.37 -16.32
C SER A 20 8.93 27.81 -15.15
N HIS A 21 9.06 29.11 -14.96
CA HIS A 21 9.63 29.65 -13.74
C HIS A 21 8.71 29.24 -12.59
N ARG A 22 9.17 28.27 -11.79
CA ARG A 22 8.46 27.74 -10.62
C ARG A 22 8.23 28.89 -9.63
N ARG A 23 6.98 29.07 -9.24
CA ARG A 23 6.59 29.93 -8.12
C ARG A 23 7.04 29.23 -6.83
N SER A 24 7.72 29.94 -5.93
CA SER A 24 7.87 29.47 -4.55
C SER A 24 6.48 29.20 -3.98
N ALA A 25 6.28 28.07 -3.30
CA ALA A 25 5.01 27.75 -2.65
C ALA A 25 4.62 28.94 -1.76
N ARG A 26 3.40 29.46 -1.93
CA ARG A 26 2.91 30.52 -1.04
C ARG A 26 2.66 29.91 0.33
N TYR A 27 2.64 30.78 1.35
CA TYR A 27 2.26 30.36 2.69
C TYR A 27 0.92 29.61 2.66
N GLY A 28 0.91 28.35 3.11
CA GLY A 28 -0.25 27.47 3.07
C GLY A 28 -0.38 26.57 1.82
N GLU A 29 0.54 26.66 0.85
CA GLU A 29 0.56 25.75 -0.32
C GLU A 29 1.53 24.58 -0.10
N LEU A 30 1.14 23.40 -0.57
CA LEU A 30 2.00 22.23 -0.62
C LEU A 30 3.14 22.42 -1.62
N SER A 31 4.35 22.01 -1.25
CA SER A 31 5.56 22.19 -2.08
C SER A 31 5.55 21.40 -3.38
N GLY A 32 4.83 20.27 -3.39
CA GLY A 32 4.90 19.26 -4.43
C GLY A 32 6.25 18.54 -4.47
N PRO A 33 6.42 17.60 -5.42
CA PRO A 33 7.64 16.81 -5.50
C PRO A 33 8.91 17.68 -5.71
N PRO A 34 10.03 17.37 -5.04
CA PRO A 34 11.29 18.10 -5.19
C PRO A 34 11.77 18.10 -6.64
N ALA A 35 12.25 19.22 -7.19
CA ALA A 35 12.59 19.30 -8.62
C ALA A 35 13.65 18.26 -9.06
N GLN A 36 14.61 17.98 -8.18
CA GLN A 36 15.59 16.92 -8.31
C GLN A 36 15.37 15.94 -7.16
N THR A 37 15.39 14.65 -7.47
CA THR A 37 15.24 13.62 -6.45
C THR A 37 16.54 13.43 -5.66
N GLY A 38 16.42 13.31 -4.34
CA GLY A 38 17.52 12.95 -3.45
C GLY A 38 17.82 11.45 -3.44
N LEU A 39 16.92 10.62 -3.98
CA LEU A 39 17.10 9.18 -4.05
C LEU A 39 18.01 8.80 -5.22
N THR A 40 18.92 7.86 -5.01
CA THR A 40 19.70 7.28 -6.11
C THR A 40 18.81 6.50 -7.07
N TYR A 41 19.30 6.24 -8.29
CA TYR A 41 18.57 5.41 -9.26
C TYR A 41 18.23 4.03 -8.70
N TYR A 42 19.17 3.42 -7.96
CA TYR A 42 18.97 2.13 -7.31
C TYR A 42 17.89 2.20 -6.22
N GLN A 43 17.91 3.21 -5.35
CA GLN A 43 16.84 3.40 -4.37
C GLN A 43 15.48 3.56 -5.03
N GLN A 44 15.38 4.37 -6.09
CA GLN A 44 14.14 4.53 -6.85
C GLN A 44 13.62 3.19 -7.41
N SER A 45 14.50 2.27 -7.82
CA SER A 45 14.13 0.92 -8.28
C SER A 45 13.59 -0.01 -7.18
N LEU A 46 13.72 0.35 -5.90
CA LEU A 46 13.24 -0.47 -4.77
C LEU A 46 11.90 0.02 -4.21
N ILE A 47 11.37 1.13 -4.72
CA ILE A 47 10.13 1.75 -4.22
C ILE A 47 8.94 0.85 -4.56
N GLY A 48 8.13 0.47 -3.56
CA GLY A 48 6.97 -0.41 -3.75
C GLY A 48 7.29 -1.88 -4.03
N VAL A 49 8.58 -2.26 -4.05
CA VAL A 49 9.03 -3.66 -4.20
C VAL A 49 8.94 -4.37 -2.85
N ALA A 50 8.34 -5.55 -2.83
CA ALA A 50 8.28 -6.38 -1.62
C ALA A 50 9.67 -6.96 -1.30
N ARG A 51 10.28 -6.51 -0.20
CA ARG A 51 11.63 -6.91 0.23
C ARG A 51 11.55 -7.92 1.36
N TRP A 52 11.18 -9.15 1.01
CA TRP A 52 10.97 -10.25 1.96
C TRP A 52 12.22 -10.51 2.82
N PRO A 53 12.07 -10.85 4.10
CA PRO A 53 13.20 -11.19 4.97
C PRO A 53 13.86 -12.51 4.57
N ASP A 54 13.12 -13.43 3.98
CA ASP A 54 13.64 -14.69 3.46
C ASP A 54 14.28 -14.47 2.08
N PRO A 55 15.59 -14.72 1.91
CA PRO A 55 16.28 -14.58 0.63
C PRO A 55 15.70 -15.42 -0.50
N GLN A 56 15.03 -16.54 -0.21
CA GLN A 56 14.39 -17.38 -1.21
C GLN A 56 13.25 -16.65 -1.95
N TYR A 57 12.52 -15.79 -1.24
CA TYR A 57 11.38 -15.06 -1.77
C TYR A 57 11.72 -13.60 -2.12
N ASN A 58 12.85 -13.08 -1.63
CA ASN A 58 13.29 -11.74 -1.96
C ASN A 58 13.82 -11.64 -3.40
N GLN A 59 13.09 -10.91 -4.25
CA GLN A 59 13.38 -10.76 -5.67
C GLN A 59 13.75 -9.32 -6.05
N ASP A 60 14.08 -8.47 -5.07
CA ASP A 60 14.38 -7.04 -5.27
C ASP A 60 15.57 -6.74 -6.20
N HIS A 61 16.39 -7.75 -6.50
CA HIS A 61 17.51 -7.69 -7.43
C HIS A 61 17.14 -8.02 -8.88
N LEU A 62 15.94 -8.56 -9.14
CA LEU A 62 15.55 -8.98 -10.49
C LEU A 62 15.20 -7.77 -11.37
N PRO A 63 15.62 -7.73 -12.66
CA PRO A 63 15.40 -6.56 -13.52
C PRO A 63 13.94 -6.11 -13.61
N HIS A 64 12.99 -7.05 -13.75
CA HIS A 64 11.56 -6.72 -13.83
C HIS A 64 11.01 -6.12 -12.52
N GLN A 65 11.55 -6.51 -11.35
CA GLN A 65 11.16 -5.91 -10.07
C GLN A 65 11.74 -4.50 -9.95
N MET A 66 12.97 -4.29 -10.41
CA MET A 66 13.59 -2.97 -10.44
C MET A 66 12.86 -2.01 -11.39
N GLU A 67 12.40 -2.50 -12.54
CA GLU A 67 11.57 -1.74 -13.49
C GLU A 67 10.19 -1.41 -12.90
N TYR A 68 9.56 -2.36 -12.20
CA TYR A 68 8.33 -2.12 -11.45
C TYR A 68 8.52 -1.02 -10.41
N GLY A 69 9.60 -1.06 -9.61
CA GLY A 69 9.86 -0.05 -8.59
C GLY A 69 10.15 1.33 -9.18
N ARG A 70 10.82 1.40 -10.34
CA ARG A 70 10.97 2.65 -11.11
C ARG A 70 9.63 3.22 -11.53
N SER A 71 8.77 2.40 -12.14
CA SER A 71 7.43 2.81 -12.55
C SER A 71 6.59 3.29 -11.36
N PHE A 72 6.67 2.57 -10.24
CA PHE A 72 6.01 2.94 -9.00
C PHE A 72 6.45 4.32 -8.50
N PHE A 73 7.77 4.54 -8.42
CA PHE A 73 8.34 5.81 -7.97
C PHE A 73 7.87 6.97 -8.85
N ASP A 74 7.98 6.84 -10.17
CA ASP A 74 7.60 7.89 -11.11
C ASP A 74 6.10 8.19 -11.06
N ALA A 75 5.26 7.15 -10.95
CA ALA A 75 3.81 7.30 -10.89
C ALA A 75 3.31 7.89 -9.55
N SER A 76 3.82 7.43 -8.42
CA SER A 76 3.47 8.00 -7.09
C SER A 76 3.93 9.45 -6.97
N ARG A 77 5.08 9.79 -7.55
CA ARG A 77 5.57 11.17 -7.65
C ARG A 77 4.68 12.04 -8.54
N HIS A 78 4.19 11.52 -9.67
CA HIS A 78 3.23 12.23 -10.53
C HIS A 78 1.90 12.48 -9.80
N ALA A 79 1.38 11.48 -9.09
CA ALA A 79 0.19 11.63 -8.26
C ALA A 79 0.39 12.69 -7.16
N GLY A 80 1.56 12.72 -6.51
CA GLY A 80 1.92 13.77 -5.55
C GLY A 80 1.93 15.18 -6.12
N ALA A 81 2.34 15.35 -7.39
CA ALA A 81 2.20 16.63 -8.09
C ALA A 81 0.72 16.99 -8.36
N GLY A 82 -0.12 16.00 -8.68
CA GLY A 82 -1.56 16.16 -8.82
C GLY A 82 -2.23 16.63 -7.51
N ILE A 83 -1.83 16.06 -6.37
CA ILE A 83 -2.29 16.50 -5.05
C ILE A 83 -1.86 17.95 -4.77
N ALA A 84 -0.57 18.26 -4.91
CA ALA A 84 -0.04 19.59 -4.60
C ALA A 84 -0.62 20.71 -5.50
N SER A 85 -1.05 20.37 -6.72
CA SER A 85 -1.71 21.30 -7.64
C SER A 85 -3.24 21.39 -7.46
N GLY A 86 -3.81 20.61 -6.53
CA GLY A 86 -5.26 20.55 -6.29
C GLY A 86 -6.05 19.77 -7.35
N GLN A 87 -5.38 19.01 -8.22
CA GLN A 87 -6.03 18.11 -9.18
C GLN A 87 -6.57 16.84 -8.51
N VAL A 88 -5.92 16.40 -7.43
CA VAL A 88 -6.34 15.27 -6.59
C VAL A 88 -6.73 15.83 -5.23
N GLN A 89 -8.02 15.81 -4.90
CA GLN A 89 -8.59 16.50 -3.73
C GLN A 89 -9.11 15.54 -2.65
N ALA A 90 -9.19 14.25 -2.96
CA ALA A 90 -9.70 13.24 -2.05
C ALA A 90 -8.85 11.96 -2.13
N PHE A 91 -8.81 11.20 -1.04
CA PHE A 91 -8.13 9.92 -1.00
C PHE A 91 -8.70 8.93 -2.02
N SER A 92 -10.02 8.90 -2.20
CA SER A 92 -10.70 8.10 -3.22
C SER A 92 -10.19 8.36 -4.64
N GLN A 93 -9.92 9.62 -5.00
CA GLN A 93 -9.32 9.97 -6.30
C GLN A 93 -7.88 9.46 -6.41
N LEU A 94 -7.11 9.54 -5.32
CA LEU A 94 -5.75 9.00 -5.26
C LEU A 94 -5.74 7.47 -5.37
N TRP A 95 -6.68 6.80 -4.71
CA TRP A 95 -6.83 5.36 -4.76
C TRP A 95 -7.15 4.87 -6.18
N ALA A 96 -8.03 5.58 -6.90
CA ALA A 96 -8.33 5.29 -8.30
C ALA A 96 -7.09 5.42 -9.21
N LEU A 97 -6.21 6.41 -8.96
CA LEU A 97 -4.92 6.51 -9.66
C LEU A 97 -4.01 5.31 -9.34
N ALA A 98 -3.98 4.89 -8.07
CA ALA A 98 -3.21 3.72 -7.63
C ALA A 98 -3.74 2.42 -8.27
N GLN A 99 -5.07 2.25 -8.36
CA GLN A 99 -5.72 1.14 -9.05
C GLN A 99 -5.33 1.09 -10.53
N ARG A 100 -5.49 2.22 -11.25
CA ARG A 100 -5.12 2.31 -12.66
C ARG A 100 -3.66 1.94 -12.89
N TRP A 101 -2.76 2.56 -12.14
CA TRP A 101 -1.32 2.25 -12.24
C TRP A 101 -1.05 0.78 -11.95
N ARG A 102 -1.68 0.21 -10.90
CA ARG A 102 -1.44 -1.19 -10.53
C ARG A 102 -1.89 -2.16 -11.63
N SER A 103 -3.03 -1.90 -12.26
CA SER A 103 -3.55 -2.69 -13.39
C SER A 103 -2.64 -2.61 -14.60
N GLU A 104 -2.15 -1.42 -14.95
CA GLU A 104 -1.17 -1.23 -16.04
C GLU A 104 0.13 -1.99 -15.75
N ALA A 105 0.65 -1.89 -14.52
CA ALA A 105 1.84 -2.62 -14.07
C ALA A 105 1.62 -4.15 -14.00
N ALA A 106 0.37 -4.61 -14.03
CA ALA A 106 0.01 -6.02 -14.12
C ALA A 106 -0.27 -6.47 -15.58
N GLY A 107 0.11 -5.68 -16.58
CA GLY A 107 -0.12 -6.00 -17.99
C GLY A 107 -1.51 -5.62 -18.51
N GLY A 108 -2.20 -4.68 -17.85
CA GLY A 108 -3.54 -4.24 -18.21
C GLY A 108 -4.66 -5.09 -17.62
N ASP A 109 -4.41 -5.77 -16.50
CA ASP A 109 -5.39 -6.61 -15.80
C ASP A 109 -6.30 -5.74 -14.90
N TYR A 110 -7.24 -5.04 -15.54
CA TYR A 110 -8.19 -4.15 -14.86
C TYR A 110 -9.28 -4.88 -14.08
N GLU A 111 -9.62 -6.11 -14.47
CA GLU A 111 -10.59 -6.93 -13.74
C GLU A 111 -10.06 -7.30 -12.35
N THR A 112 -8.79 -7.70 -12.27
CA THR A 112 -8.19 -8.14 -11.00
C THR A 112 -7.69 -6.99 -10.14
N PHE A 113 -7.16 -5.92 -10.75
CA PHE A 113 -6.48 -4.85 -10.02
C PHE A 113 -7.13 -3.46 -10.15
N GLY A 114 -8.14 -3.28 -11.00
CA GLY A 114 -8.78 -1.99 -11.27
C GLY A 114 -9.91 -1.66 -10.29
N GLU A 115 -10.75 -0.69 -10.67
CA GLU A 115 -11.90 -0.23 -9.85
C GLU A 115 -12.92 -1.36 -9.59
N GLU A 116 -13.07 -2.30 -10.52
CA GLU A 116 -13.96 -3.47 -10.34
C GLU A 116 -13.45 -4.47 -9.30
N SER A 117 -12.21 -4.30 -8.81
CA SER A 117 -11.62 -5.16 -7.79
C SER A 117 -12.01 -4.78 -6.35
N GLU A 118 -12.88 -3.79 -6.15
CA GLU A 118 -13.38 -3.40 -4.82
C GLU A 118 -14.09 -4.57 -4.11
N ARG A 119 -13.72 -4.82 -2.85
CA ARG A 119 -14.33 -5.89 -2.04
C ARG A 119 -15.74 -5.58 -1.58
N TYR A 120 -16.09 -4.31 -1.46
CA TYR A 120 -17.43 -3.90 -1.07
C TYR A 120 -17.97 -2.91 -2.12
N PRO A 121 -19.24 -3.04 -2.56
CA PRO A 121 -20.26 -3.99 -2.09
C PRO A 121 -20.16 -5.39 -2.69
N THR A 122 -19.14 -5.66 -3.51
CA THR A 122 -19.07 -6.83 -4.39
C THR A 122 -19.00 -8.17 -3.64
N TYR A 123 -18.38 -8.22 -2.45
CA TYR A 123 -18.14 -9.47 -1.70
C TYR A 123 -18.29 -9.28 -0.20
N ASN A 124 -19.37 -9.81 0.38
CA ASN A 124 -19.65 -9.69 1.81
C ASN A 124 -19.01 -10.79 2.67
N HIS A 125 -17.67 -10.90 2.70
CA HIS A 125 -16.93 -11.87 3.53
C HIS A 125 -15.59 -11.35 4.08
N ASN A 126 -14.98 -12.12 4.98
CA ASN A 126 -13.58 -12.01 5.40
C ASN A 126 -12.70 -12.90 4.51
N PRO A 127 -11.92 -12.35 3.57
CA PRO A 127 -10.93 -13.15 2.84
C PRO A 127 -9.81 -13.58 3.77
N THR A 128 -9.03 -14.56 3.33
CA THR A 128 -7.93 -15.12 4.10
C THR A 128 -6.64 -15.13 3.30
N THR A 129 -5.52 -14.81 3.93
CA THR A 129 -4.17 -15.04 3.38
C THR A 129 -3.45 -16.11 4.20
N PRO A 130 -3.17 -17.29 3.64
CA PRO A 130 -2.38 -18.31 4.33
C PRO A 130 -0.96 -17.81 4.66
N LEU A 131 -0.51 -18.07 5.87
CA LEU A 131 0.83 -17.72 6.36
C LEU A 131 1.85 -18.80 5.97
N ALA A 132 2.04 -18.99 4.68
CA ALA A 132 3.01 -19.93 4.12
C ALA A 132 3.96 -19.27 3.13
N ASN A 133 5.00 -20.00 2.70
CA ASN A 133 6.00 -19.51 1.76
C ASN A 133 6.59 -18.16 2.23
N GLN A 134 6.50 -17.11 1.41
CA GLN A 134 6.99 -15.78 1.72
C GLN A 134 6.37 -15.16 2.99
N TYR A 135 5.20 -15.64 3.43
CA TYR A 135 4.51 -15.17 4.63
C TYR A 135 4.87 -15.95 5.91
N ALA A 136 5.61 -17.06 5.78
CA ALA A 136 5.87 -17.99 6.88
C ALA A 136 6.64 -17.35 8.05
N TYR A 137 7.44 -16.30 7.79
CA TYR A 137 8.20 -15.60 8.83
C TYR A 137 7.31 -14.92 9.88
N ILE A 138 6.03 -14.69 9.58
CA ILE A 138 5.07 -14.17 10.56
C ILE A 138 4.80 -15.20 11.66
N LEU A 139 4.84 -16.49 11.34
CA LEU A 139 4.55 -17.58 12.30
C LEU A 139 5.47 -17.51 13.52
N ASP A 140 6.76 -17.22 13.30
CA ASP A 140 7.74 -17.13 14.38
C ASP A 140 7.40 -16.04 15.41
N ARG A 141 6.66 -14.99 15.00
CA ARG A 141 6.21 -13.92 15.89
C ARG A 141 5.05 -14.34 16.80
N TYR A 142 4.29 -15.35 16.39
CA TYR A 142 3.06 -15.77 17.06
C TYR A 142 3.17 -17.13 17.75
N ARG A 143 4.14 -17.96 17.37
CA ARG A 143 4.31 -19.35 17.87
C ARG A 143 4.33 -19.49 19.40
N ASN A 144 4.86 -18.48 20.10
CA ASN A 144 5.01 -18.49 21.56
C ASN A 144 4.15 -17.41 22.26
N ARG A 145 3.17 -16.84 21.55
CA ARG A 145 2.29 -15.83 22.14
C ARG A 145 1.17 -16.51 22.92
N GLU A 146 0.95 -16.05 24.14
CA GLU A 146 -0.09 -16.56 25.04
C GLU A 146 -1.27 -15.59 25.18
N ASP A 147 -1.20 -14.42 24.54
CA ASP A 147 -2.20 -13.36 24.59
C ASP A 147 -3.31 -13.48 23.52
N GLY A 148 -3.37 -14.62 22.83
CA GLY A 148 -4.39 -14.92 21.83
C GLY A 148 -5.69 -15.40 22.45
N GLU A 149 -6.80 -15.06 21.81
CA GLU A 149 -8.14 -15.50 22.19
C GLU A 149 -8.37 -16.92 21.68
N PHE A 150 -8.72 -17.85 22.57
CA PHE A 150 -9.06 -19.20 22.18
C PHE A 150 -10.43 -19.24 21.48
N SER A 151 -10.51 -19.90 20.34
CA SER A 151 -11.75 -20.08 19.57
C SER A 151 -11.86 -21.51 19.03
N GLU A 152 -13.09 -22.02 18.91
CA GLU A 152 -13.42 -23.26 18.18
C GLU A 152 -14.38 -22.97 17.00
N ASP A 153 -14.62 -21.69 16.71
CA ASP A 153 -15.62 -21.24 15.73
C ASP A 153 -15.21 -21.56 14.28
N VAL A 154 -13.91 -21.83 14.04
CA VAL A 154 -13.39 -22.23 12.74
C VAL A 154 -13.63 -23.73 12.53
N GLU A 155 -14.88 -24.08 12.26
CA GLU A 155 -15.29 -25.44 11.85
C GLU A 155 -14.87 -26.53 12.86
N GLY A 156 -14.80 -26.19 14.16
CA GLY A 156 -14.40 -27.10 15.24
C GLY A 156 -12.89 -27.31 15.37
N VAL A 157 -12.06 -26.53 14.69
CA VAL A 157 -10.60 -26.51 14.87
C VAL A 157 -10.25 -25.53 15.99
N PRO A 158 -9.60 -25.99 17.08
CA PRO A 158 -9.11 -25.10 18.12
C PRO A 158 -8.04 -24.13 17.59
N THR A 159 -8.27 -22.83 17.75
CA THR A 159 -7.36 -21.77 17.31
C THR A 159 -7.07 -20.77 18.44
N HIS A 160 -5.93 -20.10 18.31
CA HIS A 160 -5.60 -18.85 18.98
C HIS A 160 -5.73 -17.71 17.97
N GLU A 161 -6.58 -16.74 18.27
CA GLU A 161 -6.85 -15.58 17.44
C GLU A 161 -6.23 -14.31 18.04
N PHE A 162 -5.57 -13.52 17.19
CA PHE A 162 -4.95 -12.26 17.56
C PHE A 162 -5.58 -11.12 16.73
N PRO A 163 -6.82 -10.72 17.06
CA PRO A 163 -7.52 -9.68 16.32
C PRO A 163 -6.90 -8.31 16.58
N LEU A 164 -6.66 -7.55 15.51
CA LEU A 164 -6.37 -6.13 15.63
C LEU A 164 -7.68 -5.39 15.91
N ARG A 165 -7.69 -4.65 17.02
CA ARG A 165 -8.83 -3.82 17.45
C ARG A 165 -8.38 -2.39 17.58
N ASP A 166 -9.22 -1.48 17.13
CA ASP A 166 -9.03 -0.04 17.25
C ASP A 166 -10.40 0.64 17.30
N GLU A 167 -10.44 1.96 17.20
CA GLU A 167 -11.68 2.74 17.19
C GLU A 167 -11.72 3.81 16.10
N ILE A 168 -12.90 4.02 15.53
CA ILE A 168 -13.20 5.14 14.65
C ILE A 168 -14.32 5.94 15.33
N ASN A 169 -14.06 7.21 15.64
CA ASN A 169 -15.04 8.09 16.31
C ASN A 169 -15.63 7.49 17.60
N GLY A 170 -14.80 6.80 18.39
CA GLY A 170 -15.20 6.13 19.63
C GLY A 170 -16.02 4.85 19.44
N LYS A 171 -16.18 4.37 18.20
CA LYS A 171 -16.79 3.07 17.91
C LYS A 171 -15.69 2.02 17.71
N PRO A 172 -15.74 0.89 18.43
CA PRO A 172 -14.76 -0.17 18.25
C PRO A 172 -14.93 -0.83 16.88
N ILE A 173 -13.81 -1.14 16.24
CA ILE A 173 -13.73 -1.90 14.99
C ILE A 173 -12.72 -3.03 15.15
N THR A 174 -13.04 -4.20 14.58
CA THR A 174 -12.11 -5.32 14.48
C THR A 174 -11.65 -5.45 13.04
N LEU A 175 -10.34 -5.49 12.85
CA LEU A 175 -9.70 -5.51 11.55
C LEU A 175 -9.13 -6.90 11.24
N SER A 176 -7.95 -6.96 10.62
CA SER A 176 -7.25 -8.21 10.37
C SER A 176 -6.96 -8.97 11.66
N THR A 177 -7.11 -10.28 11.59
CA THR A 177 -6.88 -11.21 12.70
C THR A 177 -5.86 -12.25 12.26
N VAL A 178 -4.76 -12.37 12.99
CA VAL A 178 -3.85 -13.51 12.81
C VAL A 178 -4.48 -14.71 13.51
N VAL A 179 -4.67 -15.80 12.78
CA VAL A 179 -5.26 -17.05 13.28
C VAL A 179 -4.18 -18.13 13.30
N VAL A 180 -4.04 -18.78 14.45
CA VAL A 180 -3.00 -19.76 14.76
C VAL A 180 -3.64 -21.03 15.27
N SER A 181 -3.23 -22.19 14.76
CA SER A 181 -3.68 -23.48 15.32
C SER A 181 -3.32 -23.58 16.80
N ALA A 182 -4.25 -24.01 17.65
CA ALA A 182 -3.92 -24.42 19.01
C ALA A 182 -3.39 -25.86 19.07
N ASP A 183 -3.57 -26.67 18.02
CA ASP A 183 -2.87 -27.95 17.86
C ASP A 183 -1.50 -27.71 17.19
N PRO A 184 -0.37 -27.93 17.90
CA PRO A 184 0.97 -27.78 17.33
C PRO A 184 1.33 -28.85 16.30
N ASP A 185 0.57 -29.94 16.21
CA ASP A 185 0.72 -31.02 15.23
C ASP A 185 -0.32 -30.92 14.10
N ALA A 186 -1.00 -29.78 13.98
CA ALA A 186 -2.05 -29.59 12.98
C ALA A 186 -1.53 -29.81 11.57
N ASN A 187 -2.32 -30.50 10.74
CA ASN A 187 -1.94 -30.75 9.36
C ASN A 187 -3.19 -30.83 8.51
N ARG A 188 -3.42 -29.87 7.60
CA ARG A 188 -4.63 -29.84 6.76
C ARG A 188 -4.88 -31.12 5.96
N TYR A 189 -3.83 -31.92 5.68
CA TYR A 189 -3.98 -33.18 4.94
C TYR A 189 -4.48 -34.32 5.82
N ASP A 190 -4.45 -34.18 7.15
CA ASP A 190 -5.14 -35.07 8.06
C ASP A 190 -6.66 -34.99 7.83
N SER A 191 -7.38 -36.08 8.03
CA SER A 191 -8.85 -36.09 7.96
C SER A 191 -9.50 -35.28 9.08
N ARG A 192 -8.82 -35.12 10.23
CA ARG A 192 -9.27 -34.28 11.35
C ARG A 192 -9.44 -32.80 10.97
N TYR A 193 -8.67 -32.35 9.98
CA TYR A 193 -8.62 -30.96 9.51
C TYR A 193 -9.27 -30.79 8.14
N SER A 194 -10.20 -31.69 7.76
CA SER A 194 -10.79 -31.67 6.42
C SER A 194 -11.56 -30.40 6.08
N ALA A 195 -12.12 -29.74 7.09
CA ALA A 195 -12.93 -28.54 6.94
C ALA A 195 -12.08 -27.36 6.39
N ILE A 196 -10.89 -27.18 6.96
CA ILE A 196 -9.91 -26.15 6.59
C ILE A 196 -9.01 -26.50 5.39
N ARG A 197 -9.28 -27.60 4.66
CA ARG A 197 -8.47 -28.03 3.49
C ARG A 197 -8.44 -27.04 2.33
N HIS A 198 -9.47 -26.19 2.24
CA HIS A 198 -9.61 -25.20 1.18
C HIS A 198 -8.66 -24.00 1.36
N LEU A 199 -8.03 -23.83 2.53
CA LEU A 199 -7.00 -22.82 2.75
C LEU A 199 -5.68 -23.24 2.07
N GLU A 200 -5.03 -22.34 1.32
CA GLU A 200 -4.02 -22.70 0.32
C GLU A 200 -2.67 -23.25 0.86
N ALA A 201 -2.38 -23.35 2.16
CA ALA A 201 -1.14 -24.03 2.62
C ALA A 201 -1.20 -24.67 4.03
N GLY A 202 -0.56 -25.84 4.19
CA GLY A 202 -0.05 -26.40 5.45
C GLY A 202 -0.96 -26.43 6.70
N GLU A 203 -0.35 -26.18 7.86
CA GLU A 203 -1.03 -25.92 9.14
C GLU A 203 -2.02 -24.72 9.01
N PRO A 204 -3.12 -24.65 9.80
CA PRO A 204 -4.13 -23.58 9.69
C PRO A 204 -3.65 -22.24 10.26
N PHE A 205 -2.63 -21.68 9.66
CA PHE A 205 -2.15 -20.34 9.95
C PHE A 205 -2.52 -19.41 8.80
N TYR A 206 -3.25 -18.36 9.12
CA TYR A 206 -3.67 -17.38 8.12
C TYR A 206 -3.96 -16.03 8.77
N ILE A 207 -3.95 -14.99 7.95
CA ILE A 207 -4.54 -13.71 8.30
C ILE A 207 -5.97 -13.74 7.78
N ARG A 208 -6.95 -13.63 8.67
CA ARG A 208 -8.34 -13.33 8.34
C ARG A 208 -8.46 -11.82 8.22
N HIS A 209 -8.76 -11.31 7.04
CA HIS A 209 -8.80 -9.86 6.78
C HIS A 209 -10.07 -9.22 7.36
N THR A 210 -10.01 -7.90 7.54
CA THR A 210 -11.15 -7.04 7.93
C THR A 210 -12.41 -7.40 7.14
N PHE A 211 -13.57 -7.38 7.77
CA PHE A 211 -14.82 -7.69 7.09
C PHE A 211 -15.10 -6.61 6.03
N SER A 212 -15.44 -7.06 4.82
CA SER A 212 -15.64 -6.17 3.66
C SER A 212 -16.65 -5.05 3.90
N ALA A 213 -17.73 -5.30 4.66
CA ALA A 213 -18.72 -4.28 5.00
C ALA A 213 -18.18 -3.14 5.88
N ASP A 214 -17.05 -3.34 6.54
CA ASP A 214 -16.40 -2.31 7.37
C ASP A 214 -15.40 -1.46 6.57
N VAL A 215 -15.04 -1.87 5.34
CA VAL A 215 -14.11 -1.13 4.46
C VAL A 215 -14.58 0.31 4.20
N PRO A 216 -15.87 0.57 3.88
CA PRO A 216 -16.33 1.95 3.67
C PRO A 216 -16.14 2.86 4.89
N GLU A 217 -16.33 2.35 6.10
CA GLU A 217 -16.13 3.13 7.34
C GLU A 217 -14.65 3.47 7.53
N VAL A 218 -13.76 2.51 7.28
CA VAL A 218 -12.30 2.76 7.32
C VAL A 218 -11.87 3.78 6.26
N LEU A 219 -12.37 3.67 5.02
CA LEU A 219 -12.02 4.61 3.95
C LEU A 219 -12.54 6.02 4.23
N ALA A 220 -13.73 6.16 4.83
CA ALA A 220 -14.23 7.47 5.27
C ALA A 220 -13.33 8.11 6.34
N HIS A 221 -12.83 7.32 7.29
CA HIS A 221 -11.84 7.80 8.26
C HIS A 221 -10.51 8.19 7.59
N VAL A 222 -10.06 7.43 6.59
CA VAL A 222 -8.85 7.74 5.83
C VAL A 222 -8.96 9.03 5.02
N GLU A 223 -10.15 9.41 4.55
CA GLU A 223 -10.38 10.73 3.92
C GLU A 223 -10.10 11.89 4.91
N GLU A 224 -10.44 11.73 6.19
CA GLU A 224 -10.11 12.71 7.22
C GLU A 224 -8.60 12.80 7.46
N LEU A 225 -7.92 11.64 7.55
CA LEU A 225 -6.48 11.56 7.71
C LEU A 225 -5.73 12.13 6.49
N TYR A 226 -6.24 11.90 5.27
CA TYR A 226 -5.70 12.48 4.04
C TYR A 226 -5.69 14.00 4.12
N ASN A 227 -6.80 14.61 4.50
CA ASN A 227 -6.88 16.07 4.65
C ASN A 227 -5.94 16.60 5.74
N GLN A 228 -5.83 15.90 6.87
CA GLN A 228 -4.88 16.25 7.94
C GLN A 228 -3.42 16.16 7.46
N ALA A 229 -3.08 15.10 6.71
CA ALA A 229 -1.74 14.92 6.16
C ALA A 229 -1.37 16.00 5.13
N LEU A 230 -2.35 16.65 4.49
CA LEU A 230 -2.13 17.73 3.51
C LEU A 230 -2.15 19.14 4.12
N ASP A 231 -2.43 19.28 5.41
CA ASP A 231 -2.35 20.58 6.08
C ASP A 231 -0.88 21.07 6.11
N ALA A 232 -0.59 22.16 5.41
CA ALA A 232 0.75 22.74 5.33
C ALA A 232 1.26 23.30 6.66
N SER A 233 0.40 23.49 7.67
CA SER A 233 0.78 23.91 9.02
C SER A 233 1.29 22.77 9.91
N VAL A 234 0.98 21.52 9.56
CA VAL A 234 1.46 20.32 10.24
C VAL A 234 2.95 20.10 9.92
N SER A 235 3.77 19.71 10.91
CA SER A 235 5.20 19.44 10.66
C SER A 235 5.40 18.16 9.84
N ASP A 236 6.54 18.02 9.17
CA ASP A 236 6.84 16.78 8.42
C ASP A 236 6.87 15.53 9.30
N SER A 237 7.31 15.66 10.55
CA SER A 237 7.29 14.55 11.52
C SER A 237 5.86 14.15 11.89
N GLN A 238 4.96 15.11 12.10
CA GLN A 238 3.55 14.84 12.38
C GLN A 238 2.85 14.28 11.13
N ALA A 239 3.12 14.84 9.95
CA ALA A 239 2.62 14.32 8.69
C ALA A 239 3.08 12.88 8.48
N LEU A 240 4.34 12.54 8.78
CA LEU A 240 4.84 11.16 8.70
C LEU A 240 4.09 10.21 9.65
N SER A 241 3.71 10.66 10.85
CA SER A 241 2.86 9.87 11.76
C SER A 241 1.48 9.64 11.17
N ILE A 242 0.83 10.67 10.61
CA ILE A 242 -0.47 10.55 9.94
C ILE A 242 -0.38 9.62 8.72
N LEU A 243 0.70 9.69 7.95
CA LEU A 243 0.98 8.76 6.84
C LEU A 243 1.11 7.31 7.33
N GLY A 244 1.71 7.09 8.50
CA GLY A 244 1.74 5.79 9.16
C GLY A 244 0.34 5.30 9.53
N GLU A 245 -0.53 6.18 10.01
CA GLU A 245 -1.94 5.84 10.30
C GLU A 245 -2.72 5.49 9.04
N ILE A 246 -2.56 6.27 7.96
CA ILE A 246 -3.17 5.96 6.66
C ILE A 246 -2.69 4.60 6.15
N HIS A 247 -1.38 4.33 6.20
CA HIS A 247 -0.84 3.04 5.78
C HIS A 247 -1.47 1.91 6.59
N TRP A 248 -1.50 2.04 7.92
CA TRP A 248 -2.02 1.01 8.81
C TRP A 248 -3.51 0.72 8.56
N TRP A 249 -4.35 1.76 8.47
CA TRP A 249 -5.78 1.62 8.24
C TRP A 249 -6.09 0.99 6.88
N VAL A 250 -5.46 1.48 5.81
CA VAL A 250 -5.78 1.00 4.45
C VAL A 250 -5.21 -0.39 4.21
N ALA A 251 -4.02 -0.72 4.74
CA ALA A 251 -3.48 -2.07 4.67
C ALA A 251 -4.41 -3.08 5.37
N ASN A 252 -4.90 -2.73 6.56
CA ASN A 252 -5.86 -3.58 7.29
C ASN A 252 -7.23 -3.68 6.60
N ALA A 253 -7.76 -2.57 6.08
CA ALA A 253 -9.01 -2.59 5.34
C ALA A 253 -8.93 -3.50 4.11
N MET A 254 -7.76 -3.50 3.45
CA MET A 254 -7.49 -4.20 2.20
C MET A 254 -8.64 -3.96 1.21
N PRO A 255 -8.85 -2.74 0.69
CA PRO A 255 -10.10 -2.35 0.01
C PRO A 255 -10.45 -3.19 -1.22
N ASP A 256 -9.41 -3.67 -1.91
CA ASP A 256 -9.54 -4.42 -3.16
C ASP A 256 -9.15 -5.89 -2.98
N HIS A 257 -9.67 -6.77 -3.84
CA HIS A 257 -9.37 -8.21 -3.86
C HIS A 257 -7.89 -8.49 -4.06
N ARG A 258 -7.22 -7.67 -4.87
CA ARG A 258 -5.81 -7.79 -5.20
C ARG A 258 -5.14 -6.42 -5.27
N GLY A 259 -3.87 -6.41 -4.89
CA GLY A 259 -2.99 -5.24 -5.02
C GLY A 259 -3.16 -4.14 -3.96
N SER A 260 -4.01 -4.33 -2.94
CA SER A 260 -4.25 -3.33 -1.88
C SER A 260 -2.96 -2.87 -1.18
N ALA A 261 -1.99 -3.78 -0.94
CA ALA A 261 -0.69 -3.42 -0.37
C ALA A 261 0.07 -2.38 -1.22
N ALA A 262 0.21 -2.65 -2.53
CA ALA A 262 0.88 -1.75 -3.46
C ALA A 262 0.14 -0.40 -3.59
N LYS A 263 -1.19 -0.43 -3.66
CA LYS A 263 -2.04 0.77 -3.75
C LYS A 263 -1.95 1.63 -2.49
N THR A 264 -1.81 0.99 -1.32
CA THR A 264 -1.61 1.67 -0.03
C THR A 264 -0.28 2.40 0.00
N GLU A 265 0.84 1.71 -0.27
CA GLU A 265 2.15 2.36 -0.29
C GLU A 265 2.22 3.45 -1.36
N PHE A 266 1.56 3.26 -2.51
CA PHE A 266 1.48 4.25 -3.58
C PHE A 266 0.86 5.54 -3.07
N SER A 267 -0.30 5.40 -2.41
CA SER A 267 -1.06 6.53 -1.90
C SER A 267 -0.28 7.28 -0.82
N VAL A 268 0.33 6.56 0.13
CA VAL A 268 1.15 7.15 1.19
C VAL A 268 2.35 7.92 0.62
N ARG A 269 3.04 7.35 -0.37
CA ARG A 269 4.17 8.01 -1.03
C ARG A 269 3.73 9.22 -1.85
N ALA A 270 2.58 9.16 -2.52
CA ALA A 270 2.03 10.30 -3.25
C ALA A 270 1.71 11.48 -2.31
N ILE A 271 1.10 11.21 -1.15
CA ILE A 271 0.82 12.23 -0.14
C ILE A 271 2.14 12.82 0.40
N ALA A 272 3.14 11.98 0.70
CA ALA A 272 4.47 12.45 1.10
C ALA A 272 5.11 13.34 0.02
N MET A 273 5.08 12.91 -1.23
CA MET A 273 5.59 13.66 -2.39
C MET A 273 4.88 15.00 -2.58
N ALA A 274 3.58 15.08 -2.30
CA ALA A 274 2.84 16.34 -2.34
C ALA A 274 3.40 17.36 -1.33
N ARG A 275 3.86 16.90 -0.17
CA ARG A 275 4.54 17.73 0.84
C ARG A 275 6.00 18.05 0.49
N GLY A 276 6.56 17.40 -0.52
CA GLY A 276 7.98 17.48 -0.85
C GLY A 276 8.86 16.48 -0.08
N MET A 277 8.25 15.50 0.59
CA MET A 277 8.93 14.45 1.33
C MET A 277 9.21 13.24 0.42
N GLU A 278 10.46 13.01 0.08
CA GLU A 278 10.89 11.80 -0.64
C GLU A 278 11.22 10.69 0.34
N LEU A 279 10.25 9.82 0.61
CA LEU A 279 10.45 8.65 1.47
C LEU A 279 11.40 7.66 0.79
N PRO A 280 12.47 7.18 1.47
CA PRO A 280 13.32 6.12 0.94
C PRO A 280 12.56 4.79 0.72
N PRO A 281 13.18 3.77 0.11
CA PRO A 281 12.62 2.43 0.04
C PRO A 281 12.37 1.86 1.43
N MET A 282 11.41 0.94 1.55
CA MET A 282 11.30 0.12 2.76
C MET A 282 12.59 -0.67 2.95
N ARG A 283 13.03 -0.86 4.19
CA ARG A 283 14.21 -1.66 4.53
C ARG A 283 13.99 -3.12 4.13
N HIS A 284 15.08 -3.80 3.81
CA HIS A 284 15.05 -5.25 3.63
C HIS A 284 14.47 -5.93 4.88
N GLY A 285 13.53 -6.85 4.66
CA GLY A 285 12.79 -7.56 5.72
C GLY A 285 11.54 -6.85 6.22
N ILE A 286 11.25 -5.63 5.76
CA ILE A 286 10.04 -4.88 6.12
C ILE A 286 9.05 -4.94 4.97
N VAL A 287 7.91 -5.61 5.21
CA VAL A 287 6.77 -5.68 4.29
C VAL A 287 5.61 -4.98 4.97
N ALA A 288 5.39 -3.71 4.62
CA ALA A 288 4.66 -2.77 5.47
C ALA A 288 3.19 -3.13 5.71
N ASP A 289 2.51 -3.75 4.75
CA ASP A 289 1.14 -4.26 4.93
C ASP A 289 1.10 -5.40 5.94
N LEU A 290 2.07 -6.32 5.92
CA LEU A 290 2.17 -7.39 6.93
C LEU A 290 2.56 -6.84 8.30
N GLU A 291 3.43 -5.83 8.37
CA GLU A 291 3.68 -5.14 9.64
C GLU A 291 2.41 -4.48 10.17
N ALA A 292 1.59 -3.86 9.30
CA ALA A 292 0.32 -3.27 9.69
C ALA A 292 -0.70 -4.31 10.18
N MET A 293 -0.79 -5.46 9.50
CA MET A 293 -1.71 -6.55 9.87
C MET A 293 -1.25 -7.37 11.08
N THR A 294 -0.06 -7.10 11.63
CA THR A 294 0.51 -7.87 12.75
C THR A 294 0.94 -7.01 13.95
N THR A 295 0.72 -5.70 13.89
CA THR A 295 1.05 -4.76 14.98
C THR A 295 -0.10 -3.80 15.24
N SER A 296 -0.24 -3.33 16.48
CA SER A 296 -1.23 -2.30 16.80
C SER A 296 -0.90 -0.99 16.09
N ARG A 297 -1.91 -0.17 15.78
CA ARG A 297 -1.72 1.13 15.12
C ARG A 297 -0.70 1.99 15.85
N GLU A 298 -0.81 2.10 17.17
CA GLU A 298 0.13 2.89 17.98
C GLU A 298 1.59 2.43 17.82
N ALA A 299 1.83 1.11 17.82
CA ALA A 299 3.17 0.56 17.65
C ALA A 299 3.67 0.77 16.21
N PHE A 300 2.82 0.53 15.21
CA PHE A 300 3.12 0.75 13.81
C PHE A 300 3.55 2.20 13.55
N VAL A 301 2.73 3.17 13.96
CA VAL A 301 2.99 4.61 13.76
C VAL A 301 4.26 5.05 14.48
N ARG A 302 4.46 4.59 15.73
CA ARG A 302 5.66 4.90 16.51
C ARG A 302 6.95 4.45 15.82
N HIS A 303 6.90 3.32 15.11
CA HIS A 303 8.06 2.73 14.45
C HIS A 303 8.12 3.00 12.95
N TYR A 304 7.13 3.68 12.37
CA TYR A 304 6.99 3.84 10.93
C TYR A 304 8.21 4.52 10.28
N ASN A 305 8.82 5.51 10.93
CA ASN A 305 10.04 6.15 10.44
C ASN A 305 11.23 5.17 10.31
N ASN A 306 11.24 4.07 11.09
CA ASN A 306 12.29 3.06 11.04
C ASN A 306 12.08 2.02 9.94
N PHE A 307 10.98 2.09 9.19
CA PHE A 307 10.67 1.17 8.11
C PHE A 307 11.45 1.50 6.85
N PHE A 308 11.95 2.73 6.71
CA PHE A 308 12.65 3.20 5.53
C PHE A 308 14.16 3.04 5.65
N ASP A 309 14.83 2.80 4.51
CA ASP A 309 16.28 2.87 4.39
C ASP A 309 16.77 4.29 4.70
N ARG A 310 18.05 4.42 5.07
CA ARG A 310 18.71 5.71 5.34
C ARG A 310 19.42 6.26 4.12
#